data_AF-A0A7S1N8X5-F1
#
_entry.id   AF-A0A7S1N8X5-F1
#
_cell.length_a   1.000
_cell.length_b   1.000
_cell.length_c   1.000
_cell.angle_alpha   90.00
_cell.angle_beta   90.00
_cell.angle_gamma   90.00
#
_symmetry.space_group_name_H-M   'P 1'
#
loop_
_entity.id
_entity.type
_entity.pdbx_description
1 polymer ?
#
loop_
_entity_poly.entity_id
_entity_poly.type
_entity_poly.pdbx_seq_one_letter_code
_entity_poly.pdbx_strand_id
1 'polypeptide(L)'
;FIFWGGHTMTTAKRTIEADVADNAPIETKLEVEQCTINHVTIYCDRAEVLRSVVFTAETPGVHVVCVQGLTESTDLNSIRVAGVPGKKTPTILYVQSGTNHKPVVESKQASEKMASAKAQVDSTQAEVNKLKAQLERVRQQNDLVQGYMDAMLIQPKNDTAGEVRTNLDQVVKLLDFHAARAADNDAKRFV
;
A
#
# COMPACT_ATOMS: atom_id res chain seq x y z
N PHE A 1 11.77 -60.99 0.41
CA PHE A 1 12.82 -60.48 1.30
C PHE A 1 13.56 -59.39 0.55
N ILE A 2 13.34 -58.12 0.91
CA ILE A 2 13.96 -56.96 0.25
C ILE A 2 15.20 -56.57 1.06
N PHE A 3 16.33 -56.50 0.37
CA PHE A 3 17.68 -56.25 0.89
C PHE A 3 17.89 -54.74 1.10
N TRP A 4 18.34 -54.33 2.28
CA TRP A 4 18.85 -52.97 2.56
C TRP A 4 20.34 -52.92 2.23
N GLY A 5 20.72 -52.13 1.22
CA GLY A 5 22.12 -51.82 0.90
C GLY A 5 22.44 -50.41 1.35
N GLY A 6 23.22 -50.27 2.43
CA GLY A 6 23.77 -49.00 2.87
C GLY A 6 24.72 -48.41 1.82
N HIS A 7 24.55 -47.12 1.52
CA HIS A 7 25.53 -46.34 0.77
C HIS A 7 26.05 -45.23 1.67
N THR A 8 27.33 -45.32 2.01
CA THR A 8 28.10 -44.27 2.64
C THR A 8 28.25 -43.10 1.67
N MET A 9 27.87 -41.89 2.10
CA MET A 9 28.10 -40.67 1.34
C MET A 9 29.59 -40.30 1.40
N THR A 10 30.31 -40.55 0.31
CA THR A 10 31.65 -40.02 0.08
C THR A 10 31.53 -38.63 -0.55
N THR A 11 31.76 -37.58 0.24
CA THR A 11 31.77 -36.19 -0.24
C THR A 11 33.05 -35.94 -1.03
N ALA A 12 33.04 -36.25 -2.33
CA ALA A 12 34.11 -35.86 -3.25
C ALA A 12 33.94 -34.39 -3.63
N LYS A 13 34.75 -33.52 -3.03
CA LYS A 13 34.88 -32.11 -3.41
C LYS A 13 35.59 -32.07 -4.77
N ARG A 14 34.81 -32.09 -5.86
CA ARG A 14 35.33 -31.97 -7.23
C ARG A 14 35.65 -30.50 -7.49
N THR A 15 36.93 -30.14 -7.41
CA THR A 15 37.44 -28.91 -7.99
C THR A 15 37.27 -29.03 -9.51
N ILE A 16 36.33 -28.27 -10.08
CA ILE A 16 36.18 -28.15 -11.52
C ILE A 16 37.25 -27.16 -11.96
N GLU A 17 38.35 -27.67 -12.51
CA GLU A 17 39.29 -26.88 -13.30
C GLU A 17 38.55 -26.38 -14.53
N ALA A 18 38.33 -25.07 -14.55
CA ALA A 18 37.64 -24.37 -15.62
C ALA A 18 38.66 -24.01 -16.70
N ASP A 19 38.77 -24.84 -17.74
CA ASP A 19 39.19 -24.40 -19.07
C ASP A 19 38.06 -23.53 -19.66
N VAL A 20 37.87 -22.33 -19.13
CA VAL A 20 36.96 -21.32 -19.67
C VAL A 20 37.82 -20.30 -20.39
N ALA A 21 37.88 -20.42 -21.72
CA ALA A 21 38.37 -19.36 -22.58
C ALA A 21 37.68 -18.03 -22.22
N ASP A 22 38.44 -16.93 -22.24
CA ASP A 22 38.12 -15.54 -21.86
C ASP A 22 36.91 -14.89 -22.60
N ASN A 23 35.82 -15.62 -22.80
CA ASN A 23 34.61 -15.10 -23.40
C ASN A 23 33.69 -14.58 -22.28
N ALA A 24 33.49 -13.27 -22.24
CA ALA A 24 32.52 -12.63 -21.34
C ALA A 24 31.13 -13.30 -21.46
N PRO A 25 30.38 -13.44 -20.35
CA PRO A 25 29.07 -14.06 -20.39
C PRO A 25 28.12 -13.31 -21.33
N ILE A 26 27.44 -14.05 -22.21
CA ILE A 26 26.47 -13.45 -23.15
C ILE A 26 25.13 -13.31 -22.43
N GLU A 27 24.65 -12.08 -22.27
CA GLU A 27 23.38 -11.79 -21.60
C GLU A 27 22.21 -11.77 -22.60
N THR A 28 21.16 -12.52 -22.30
CA THR A 28 19.89 -12.52 -23.04
C THR A 28 18.76 -12.09 -22.11
N LYS A 29 18.06 -11.02 -22.46
CA LYS A 29 16.93 -10.47 -21.69
C LYS A 29 15.60 -10.91 -22.30
N LEU A 30 14.73 -11.45 -21.47
CA LEU A 30 13.41 -11.93 -21.86
C LEU A 30 12.35 -11.32 -20.94
N GLU A 31 11.29 -10.79 -21.51
CA GLU A 31 10.15 -10.29 -20.72
C GLU A 31 9.23 -11.47 -20.35
N VAL A 32 8.70 -11.47 -19.13
CA VAL A 32 7.78 -12.50 -18.64
C VAL A 32 6.53 -12.64 -19.53
N GLU A 33 6.11 -11.54 -20.16
CA GLU A 33 4.98 -11.51 -21.09
C GLU A 33 5.22 -12.37 -22.34
N GLN A 34 6.47 -12.54 -22.75
CA GLN A 34 6.86 -13.36 -23.89
C GLN A 34 6.97 -14.85 -23.54
N CYS A 35 6.91 -15.18 -22.24
CA CYS A 35 7.06 -16.55 -21.75
C CYS A 35 5.71 -17.25 -21.69
N THR A 36 5.61 -18.41 -22.35
CA THR A 36 4.39 -19.23 -22.36
C THR A 36 4.03 -19.71 -20.96
N ILE A 37 2.76 -19.51 -20.58
CA ILE A 37 2.19 -20.05 -19.34
C ILE A 37 1.77 -21.50 -19.62
N ASN A 38 2.35 -22.45 -18.88
CA ASN A 38 2.01 -23.86 -19.03
C ASN A 38 0.92 -24.28 -18.04
N HIS A 39 1.01 -23.80 -16.80
CA HIS A 39 0.10 -24.21 -15.74
C HIS A 39 -0.13 -23.05 -14.77
N VAL A 40 -1.36 -22.95 -14.27
CA VAL A 40 -1.74 -22.02 -13.20
C VAL A 40 -2.47 -22.82 -12.14
N THR A 41 -1.95 -22.81 -10.92
CA THR A 41 -2.61 -23.40 -9.75
C THR A 41 -3.08 -22.27 -8.84
N ILE A 42 -4.37 -22.22 -8.57
CA ILE A 42 -4.96 -21.18 -7.72
C ILE A 42 -5.30 -21.80 -6.36
N TYR A 43 -4.82 -21.17 -5.30
CA TYR A 43 -5.13 -21.46 -3.91
C TYR A 43 -5.99 -20.32 -3.34
N CYS A 44 -6.50 -20.46 -2.12
CA CYS A 44 -7.33 -19.44 -1.48
C CYS A 44 -6.58 -18.12 -1.23
N ASP A 45 -5.25 -18.18 -1.06
CA ASP A 45 -4.38 -17.07 -0.65
C ASP A 45 -3.34 -16.68 -1.71
N ARG A 46 -3.10 -17.53 -2.73
CA ARG A 46 -2.09 -17.28 -3.77
C ARG A 46 -2.39 -17.98 -5.09
N ALA A 47 -1.71 -17.57 -6.15
CA ALA A 47 -1.66 -18.28 -7.41
C ALA A 47 -0.21 -18.64 -7.76
N GLU A 48 0.04 -19.90 -8.07
CA GLU A 48 1.33 -20.39 -8.54
C GLU A 48 1.26 -20.54 -10.07
N VAL A 49 2.19 -19.89 -10.77
CA VAL A 49 2.23 -19.88 -12.24
C VAL A 49 3.51 -20.52 -12.72
N LEU A 50 3.38 -21.59 -13.51
CA LEU A 50 4.50 -22.25 -14.16
C LEU A 50 4.63 -21.74 -15.59
N ARG A 51 5.78 -21.14 -15.91
CA ARG A 51 6.12 -20.63 -17.24
C ARG A 51 7.27 -21.41 -17.83
N SER A 52 7.24 -21.62 -19.14
CA SER A 52 8.36 -22.17 -19.90
C SER A 52 9.07 -21.08 -20.68
N VAL A 53 10.40 -21.15 -20.67
CA VAL A 53 11.28 -20.30 -21.46
C VAL A 53 12.09 -21.20 -22.38
N VAL A 54 11.98 -20.96 -23.68
CA VAL A 54 12.80 -21.65 -24.68
C VAL A 54 13.96 -20.74 -25.03
N PHE A 55 15.17 -21.18 -24.70
CA PHE A 55 16.41 -20.47 -25.00
C PHE A 55 17.24 -21.29 -25.99
N THR A 56 17.69 -20.64 -27.07
CA THR A 56 18.60 -21.25 -28.04
C THR A 56 19.90 -20.44 -28.03
N ALA A 57 21.00 -21.07 -27.61
CA ALA A 57 22.32 -20.48 -27.70
C ALA A 57 22.82 -20.56 -29.15
N GLU A 58 23.14 -19.41 -29.75
CA GLU A 58 23.77 -19.34 -31.07
C GLU A 58 25.25 -19.76 -31.02
N THR A 59 25.91 -19.50 -29.90
CA THR A 59 27.34 -19.76 -29.69
C THR A 59 27.57 -20.65 -28.46
N PRO A 60 28.61 -21.51 -28.48
CA PRO A 60 29.02 -22.24 -27.29
C PRO A 60 29.65 -21.28 -26.27
N GLY A 61 29.29 -21.42 -24.98
CA GLY A 61 29.83 -20.57 -23.92
C GLY A 61 28.92 -20.48 -22.69
N VAL A 62 29.25 -19.53 -21.81
CA VAL A 62 28.44 -19.19 -20.65
C VAL A 62 27.40 -18.14 -21.04
N HIS A 63 26.13 -18.46 -20.81
CA HIS A 63 24.99 -17.60 -21.12
C HIS A 63 24.29 -17.18 -19.83
N VAL A 64 23.90 -15.92 -19.75
CA VAL A 64 23.09 -15.36 -18.67
C VAL A 64 21.70 -15.08 -19.22
N VAL A 65 20.71 -15.82 -18.75
CA VAL A 65 19.30 -15.62 -19.13
C VAL A 65 18.62 -14.80 -18.05
N CYS A 66 18.27 -13.55 -18.37
CA CYS A 66 17.61 -12.63 -17.48
C CYS A 66 16.12 -12.55 -17.83
N VAL A 67 15.26 -13.02 -16.94
CA VAL A 67 13.80 -12.95 -17.11
C VAL A 67 13.26 -11.77 -16.30
N GLN A 68 12.67 -10.78 -16.97
CA GLN A 68 12.19 -9.53 -16.39
C GLN A 68 10.66 -9.53 -16.20
N GLY A 69 10.18 -8.88 -15.14
CA GLY A 69 8.75 -8.81 -14.83
C GLY A 69 8.23 -9.94 -13.94
N LEU A 70 9.13 -10.74 -13.34
CA LEU A 70 8.77 -11.69 -12.30
C LEU A 70 8.49 -10.95 -10.99
N THR A 71 7.57 -11.49 -10.19
CA THR A 71 7.26 -10.98 -8.85
C THR A 71 8.38 -11.33 -7.87
N GLU A 72 8.50 -10.55 -6.79
CA GLU A 72 9.46 -10.83 -5.71
C GLU A 72 9.26 -12.22 -5.08
N SER A 73 8.03 -12.74 -5.10
CA SER A 73 7.66 -14.06 -4.58
C SER A 73 8.11 -15.25 -5.45
N THR A 74 9.13 -15.08 -6.31
CA THR A 74 9.65 -16.16 -7.16
C THR A 74 10.49 -17.13 -6.34
N ASP A 75 10.13 -18.42 -6.36
CA ASP A 75 10.95 -19.46 -5.72
C ASP A 75 12.16 -19.82 -6.59
N LEU A 76 13.37 -19.55 -6.08
CA LEU A 76 14.62 -19.89 -6.76
C LEU A 76 14.80 -21.41 -6.89
N ASN A 77 14.26 -22.17 -5.94
CA ASN A 77 14.34 -23.62 -5.93
C ASN A 77 13.35 -24.26 -6.90
N SER A 78 12.46 -23.52 -7.55
CA SER A 78 11.55 -24.05 -8.57
C SER A 78 12.11 -23.97 -9.98
N ILE A 79 13.26 -23.32 -10.18
CA ILE A 79 13.87 -23.16 -11.50
C ILE A 79 14.47 -24.49 -11.95
N ARG A 80 14.02 -24.95 -13.12
CA ARG A 80 14.46 -26.20 -13.75
C ARG A 80 14.88 -25.90 -15.18
N VAL A 81 15.99 -26.49 -15.60
CA VAL A 81 16.44 -26.41 -16.99
C VAL A 81 16.52 -27.84 -17.53
N ALA A 82 15.81 -28.06 -18.62
CA ALA A 82 15.87 -29.31 -19.37
C ALA A 82 16.52 -29.04 -20.73
N GLY A 83 17.43 -29.91 -21.13
CA GLY A 83 17.95 -29.91 -22.49
C GLY A 83 16.89 -30.40 -23.47
N VAL A 84 16.91 -29.85 -24.68
CA VAL A 84 16.13 -30.41 -25.80
C VAL A 84 16.70 -31.80 -26.14
N PRO A 85 15.85 -32.83 -26.34
CA PRO A 85 16.32 -34.15 -26.74
C PRO A 85 17.26 -34.08 -27.94
N GLY A 86 18.40 -34.80 -27.87
CA GLY A 86 19.41 -34.81 -28.93
C GLY A 86 20.43 -33.67 -28.90
N LYS A 87 20.34 -32.72 -27.94
CA LYS A 87 21.35 -31.68 -27.69
C LYS A 87 22.05 -31.89 -26.35
N LYS A 88 23.26 -31.33 -26.20
CA LYS A 88 23.96 -31.31 -24.90
C LYS A 88 23.08 -30.63 -23.85
N THR A 89 22.93 -31.28 -22.70
CA THR A 89 22.14 -30.74 -21.60
C THR A 89 22.89 -29.54 -20.99
N PRO A 90 22.26 -28.36 -20.92
CA PRO A 90 22.86 -27.22 -20.24
C PRO A 90 22.99 -27.53 -18.74
N THR A 91 24.05 -27.00 -18.12
CA THR A 91 24.24 -27.08 -16.67
C THR A 91 23.98 -25.71 -16.07
N ILE A 92 23.13 -25.64 -15.05
CA ILE A 92 22.89 -24.41 -14.30
C ILE A 92 24.11 -24.18 -13.41
N LEU A 93 24.79 -23.03 -13.60
CA LEU A 93 25.93 -22.65 -12.76
C LEU A 93 25.47 -21.95 -11.48
N TYR A 94 24.59 -20.96 -11.61
CA TYR A 94 23.99 -20.23 -10.50
C TYR A 94 22.64 -19.66 -10.92
N VAL A 95 21.82 -19.32 -9.94
CA VAL A 95 20.53 -18.68 -10.12
C VAL A 95 20.45 -17.52 -9.13
N GLN A 96 20.08 -16.34 -9.61
CA GLN A 96 19.94 -15.14 -8.79
C GLN A 96 18.66 -14.42 -9.18
N SER A 97 17.92 -13.92 -8.19
CA SER A 97 16.85 -12.94 -8.37
C SER A 97 17.27 -11.59 -7.82
N GLY A 98 16.70 -10.54 -8.39
CA GLY A 98 16.84 -9.18 -7.89
C GLY A 98 15.64 -8.34 -8.30
N THR A 99 15.14 -7.54 -7.37
CA THR A 99 14.08 -6.57 -7.62
C THR A 99 14.71 -5.24 -7.99
N ASN A 100 14.71 -4.90 -9.27
CA ASN A 100 15.14 -3.59 -9.73
C ASN A 100 13.96 -2.64 -9.67
N HIS A 101 13.89 -1.80 -8.63
CA HIS A 101 12.96 -0.68 -8.61
C HIS A 101 13.42 0.35 -9.64
N LYS A 102 12.83 0.32 -10.84
CA LYS A 102 13.02 1.40 -11.82
C LYS A 102 12.28 2.63 -11.26
N PRO A 103 12.96 3.70 -10.83
CA PRO A 103 12.26 4.92 -10.47
C PRO A 103 11.47 5.36 -11.71
N VAL A 104 10.15 5.47 -11.56
CA VAL A 104 9.31 6.05 -12.60
C VAL A 104 9.84 7.45 -12.81
N VAL A 105 10.54 7.69 -13.92
CA VAL A 105 10.96 9.03 -14.31
C VAL A 105 9.66 9.80 -14.47
N GLU A 106 9.34 10.65 -13.48
CA GLU A 106 8.11 11.42 -13.45
C GLU A 106 8.00 12.19 -14.77
N SER A 107 7.07 11.77 -15.64
CA SER A 107 6.70 12.62 -16.76
C SER A 107 6.12 13.90 -16.15
N LYS A 108 6.37 15.07 -16.77
CA LYS A 108 5.83 16.35 -16.26
C LYS A 108 4.33 16.29 -15.96
N GLN A 109 3.59 15.48 -16.73
CA GLN A 109 2.16 15.19 -16.52
C GLN A 109 1.83 14.47 -15.21
N ALA A 110 2.71 13.61 -14.69
CA ALA A 110 2.52 12.94 -13.40
C ALA A 110 2.67 13.92 -12.23
N SER A 111 3.63 14.84 -12.32
CA SER A 111 3.85 15.90 -11.33
C SER A 111 2.67 16.88 -11.27
N GLU A 112 2.14 17.29 -12.43
CA GLU A 112 0.95 18.16 -12.51
C GLU A 112 -0.31 17.49 -11.95
N LYS A 113 -0.51 16.19 -12.21
CA LYS A 113 -1.62 15.42 -11.63
C LYS A 113 -1.50 15.25 -10.12
N MET A 114 -0.28 15.06 -9.61
CA MET A 114 -0.05 14.98 -8.17
C MET A 114 -0.31 16.32 -7.49
N ALA A 115 0.12 17.42 -8.10
CA ALA A 115 -0.13 18.77 -7.59
C ALA A 115 -1.63 19.10 -7.56
N SER A 116 -2.39 18.75 -8.61
CA SER A 116 -3.84 18.97 -8.64
C SER A 116 -4.59 18.07 -7.67
N ALA A 117 -4.19 16.80 -7.53
CA ALA A 117 -4.75 15.89 -6.52
C ALA A 117 -4.49 16.40 -5.10
N LYS A 118 -3.28 16.89 -4.81
CA LYS A 118 -2.96 17.49 -3.51
C LYS A 118 -3.81 18.72 -3.21
N ALA A 119 -3.98 19.61 -4.19
CA ALA A 119 -4.84 20.79 -4.04
C ALA A 119 -6.30 20.41 -3.76
N GLN A 120 -6.81 19.33 -4.39
CA GLN A 120 -8.15 18.80 -4.10
C GLN A 120 -8.27 18.21 -2.70
N VAL A 121 -7.23 17.52 -2.21
CA VAL A 121 -7.21 17.01 -0.84
C VAL A 121 -7.25 18.17 0.16
N ASP A 122 -6.45 19.20 -0.07
CA ASP A 122 -6.37 20.37 0.81
C ASP A 122 -7.70 21.16 0.83
N SER A 123 -8.34 21.34 -0.33
CA SER A 123 -9.66 22.02 -0.41
C SER A 123 -10.75 21.21 0.29
N THR A 124 -10.80 19.89 0.05
CA THR A 124 -11.79 19.00 0.69
C THR A 124 -11.59 18.97 2.21
N GLN A 125 -10.33 18.99 2.67
CA GLN A 125 -10.02 19.02 4.09
C GLN A 125 -10.47 20.33 4.75
N ALA A 126 -10.32 21.47 4.04
CA ALA A 126 -10.83 22.75 4.51
C ALA A 126 -12.37 22.76 4.62
N GLU A 127 -13.08 22.16 3.67
CA GLU A 127 -14.54 22.01 3.73
C GLU A 127 -14.99 21.12 4.89
N VAL A 128 -14.31 20.00 5.11
CA VAL A 128 -14.57 19.11 6.26
C VAL A 128 -14.39 19.87 7.58
N ASN A 129 -13.34 20.68 7.70
CA ASN A 129 -13.10 21.47 8.90
C ASN A 129 -14.19 22.53 9.12
N LYS A 130 -14.65 23.19 8.04
CA LYS A 130 -15.76 24.15 8.09
C LYS A 130 -17.07 23.48 8.53
N LEU A 131 -17.40 22.33 7.96
CA LEU A 131 -18.61 21.57 8.32
C LEU A 131 -18.57 21.09 9.77
N LYS A 132 -17.42 20.60 10.24
CA LYS A 132 -17.23 20.24 11.66
C LYS A 132 -17.45 21.43 12.59
N ALA A 133 -16.94 22.62 12.23
CA ALA A 133 -17.15 23.82 13.02
C ALA A 133 -18.63 24.23 13.07
N GLN A 134 -19.36 24.14 11.94
CA GLN A 134 -20.80 24.41 11.91
C GLN A 134 -21.59 23.41 12.76
N LEU A 135 -21.24 22.12 12.69
CA LEU A 135 -21.89 21.08 13.47
C LEU A 135 -21.72 21.30 14.98
N GLU A 136 -20.53 21.70 15.42
CA GLU A 136 -20.28 22.05 16.82
C GLU A 136 -21.08 23.29 17.26
N ARG A 137 -21.27 24.29 16.39
CA ARG A 137 -22.14 25.44 16.72
C ARG A 137 -23.58 25.01 16.91
N VAL A 138 -24.12 24.17 16.03
CA VAL A 138 -25.49 23.67 16.14
C VAL A 138 -25.66 22.84 17.41
N ARG A 139 -24.67 22.02 17.79
CA ARG A 139 -24.67 21.29 19.06
C ARG A 139 -24.74 22.24 20.26
N GLN A 140 -23.86 23.24 20.32
CA GLN A 140 -23.85 24.22 21.41
C GLN A 140 -25.17 25.00 21.51
N GLN A 141 -25.77 25.36 20.37
CA GLN A 141 -27.08 25.99 20.33
C GLN A 141 -28.18 25.06 20.83
N ASN A 142 -28.16 23.79 20.43
CA ASN A 142 -29.13 22.79 20.87
C ASN A 142 -29.02 22.51 22.37
N ASP A 143 -27.80 22.36 22.89
CA ASP A 143 -27.53 22.17 24.33
C ASP A 143 -28.05 23.36 25.15
N LEU A 144 -27.91 24.58 24.63
CA LEU A 144 -28.43 25.79 25.27
C LEU A 144 -29.97 25.81 25.28
N VAL A 145 -30.60 25.49 24.16
CA VAL A 145 -32.08 25.41 24.07
C VAL A 145 -32.60 24.30 24.99
N GLN A 146 -31.95 23.14 25.01
CA GLN A 146 -32.33 22.03 25.87
C GLN A 146 -32.15 22.39 27.35
N GLY A 147 -31.03 22.98 27.74
CA GLY A 147 -30.81 23.48 29.11
C GLY A 147 -31.83 24.54 29.52
N TYR A 148 -32.23 25.42 28.60
CA TYR A 148 -33.32 26.37 28.84
C TYR A 148 -34.68 25.69 29.01
N MET A 149 -35.01 24.71 28.15
CA MET A 149 -36.24 23.93 28.25
C MET A 149 -36.30 23.17 29.58
N ASP A 150 -35.21 22.53 30.00
CA ASP A 150 -35.13 21.84 31.28
C ASP A 150 -35.31 22.81 32.45
N ALA A 151 -34.69 24.01 32.40
CA ALA A 151 -34.85 25.02 33.45
C ALA A 151 -36.26 25.63 33.53
N MET A 152 -36.94 25.79 32.38
CA MET A 152 -38.31 26.34 32.31
C MET A 152 -39.40 25.30 32.61
N LEU A 153 -39.20 24.04 32.21
CA LEU A 153 -40.15 22.95 32.44
C LEU A 153 -40.00 22.34 33.84
N ILE A 154 -38.81 22.42 34.44
CA ILE A 154 -38.55 22.03 35.84
C ILE A 154 -38.56 23.29 36.73
N GLN A 155 -39.60 24.11 36.64
CA GLN A 155 -39.90 25.02 37.73
C GLN A 155 -40.57 24.22 38.86
N PRO A 156 -39.99 24.14 40.07
CA PRO A 156 -40.71 23.58 41.20
C PRO A 156 -41.95 24.44 41.46
N LYS A 157 -43.11 23.79 41.63
CA LYS A 157 -44.34 24.40 42.13
C LYS A 157 -44.08 25.09 43.48
N ASN A 158 -43.58 26.31 43.47
CA ASN A 158 -43.57 27.18 44.64
C ASN A 158 -43.90 28.59 44.15
N ASP A 159 -45.12 28.97 44.48
CA ASP A 159 -45.77 30.24 44.23
C ASP A 159 -44.90 31.45 44.60
N THR A 160 -44.79 32.44 43.70
CA THR A 160 -45.14 33.86 43.98
C THR A 160 -44.95 34.72 42.72
N ALA A 161 -46.00 35.44 42.34
CA ALA A 161 -46.16 36.13 41.05
C ALA A 161 -45.38 37.46 40.90
N GLY A 162 -44.11 37.50 41.32
CA GLY A 162 -43.31 38.75 41.36
C GLY A 162 -42.01 38.78 40.54
N GLU A 163 -41.45 37.65 40.11
CA GLU A 163 -40.05 37.56 39.65
C GLU A 163 -39.83 37.31 38.15
N VAL A 164 -40.85 37.50 37.30
CA VAL A 164 -40.70 37.19 35.85
C VAL A 164 -39.87 38.25 35.10
N ARG A 165 -39.82 39.50 35.58
CA ARG A 165 -39.10 40.59 34.89
C ARG A 165 -37.57 40.55 35.06
N THR A 166 -37.05 40.05 36.17
CA THR A 166 -35.59 39.95 36.41
C THR A 166 -34.93 38.82 35.61
N ASN A 167 -35.72 37.83 35.18
CA ASN A 167 -35.23 36.67 34.43
C ASN A 167 -34.92 37.01 32.96
N LEU A 168 -35.67 37.92 32.33
CA LEU A 168 -35.47 38.25 30.92
C LEU A 168 -34.15 39.01 30.67
N ASP A 169 -33.81 39.96 31.54
CA ASP A 169 -32.55 40.70 31.45
C ASP A 169 -31.32 39.80 31.69
N GLN A 170 -31.48 38.76 32.53
CA GLN A 170 -30.43 37.76 32.73
C GLN A 170 -30.26 36.86 31.51
N VAL A 171 -31.35 36.50 30.83
CA VAL A 171 -31.31 35.72 29.58
C VAL A 171 -30.65 36.53 28.45
N VAL A 172 -30.97 37.82 28.30
CA VAL A 172 -30.32 38.70 27.31
C VAL A 172 -28.81 38.78 27.57
N LYS A 173 -28.39 38.98 28.82
CA LYS A 173 -26.97 39.01 29.18
C LYS A 173 -26.25 37.67 28.93
N LEU A 174 -26.93 36.55 29.13
CA LEU A 174 -26.39 35.23 28.84
C LEU A 174 -26.20 35.03 27.33
N LEU A 175 -27.19 35.41 26.52
CA LEU A 175 -27.13 35.33 25.06
C LEU A 175 -26.01 36.22 24.49
N ASP A 176 -25.87 37.44 25.00
CA ASP A 176 -24.78 38.36 24.61
C ASP A 176 -23.40 37.81 25.00
N PHE A 177 -23.27 37.19 26.17
CA PHE A 177 -22.04 36.53 26.61
C PHE A 177 -21.65 35.37 25.69
N HIS A 178 -22.63 34.55 25.28
CA HIS A 178 -22.39 33.45 24.36
C HIS A 178 -22.05 33.92 22.93
N ALA A 179 -22.70 34.99 22.46
CA ALA A 179 -22.36 35.60 21.17
C ALA A 179 -20.92 36.13 21.14
N ALA A 180 -20.49 36.81 22.21
CA ALA A 180 -19.11 37.30 22.35
C ALA A 180 -18.09 36.14 22.42
N ARG A 181 -18.40 35.07 23.16
CA ARG A 181 -17.53 33.88 23.27
C ARG A 181 -17.43 33.10 21.97
N ALA A 182 -18.50 33.04 21.18
CA ALA A 182 -18.48 32.44 19.85
C ALA A 182 -17.55 33.22 18.90
N ALA A 183 -17.59 34.56 18.94
CA ALA A 183 -16.72 35.42 18.12
C ALA A 183 -15.23 35.27 18.49
N ASP A 184 -14.91 35.16 19.78
CA ASP A 184 -13.52 35.00 20.26
C ASP A 184 -12.94 33.60 19.90
N ASN A 185 -13.76 32.56 19.96
CA ASN A 185 -13.37 31.21 19.52
C ASN A 185 -13.16 31.13 18.00
N ASP A 186 -13.91 31.90 17.21
CA ASP A 186 -13.69 32.02 15.77
C ASP A 186 -12.36 32.75 15.50
N ALA A 187 -12.05 33.84 16.20
CA ALA A 187 -10.79 34.58 16.03
C ALA A 187 -9.53 33.74 16.36
N LYS A 188 -9.61 32.86 17.36
CA LYS A 188 -8.48 32.00 17.78
C LYS A 188 -8.23 30.79 16.87
N ARG A 189 -9.13 30.45 15.96
CA ARG A 189 -9.01 29.28 15.07
C ARG A 189 -8.37 29.59 13.71
N PHE A 190 -8.04 30.85 13.43
CA PHE A 190 -7.40 31.31 12.18
C PHE A 190 -5.95 31.81 12.36
N VAL A 191 -5.31 31.50 13.50
CA VAL A 191 -3.85 31.64 13.73
C VAL A 191 -3.25 30.25 13.85
#